data_AF-A0A496L463-F1
#
_entry.id   AF-A0A496L463-F1
#
_cell.length_a   1.000
_cell.length_b   1.000
_cell.length_c   1.000
_cell.angle_alpha   90.00
_cell.angle_beta   90.00
_cell.angle_gamma   90.00
#
_symmetry.space_group_name_H-M   'P 1'
#
loop_
_entity.id
_entity.type
_entity.pdbx_description
1 polymer ?
#
loop_
_entity_poly.entity_id
_entity_poly.type
_entity_poly.pdbx_seq_one_letter_code
_entity_poly.pdbx_strand_id
1 'polypeptide(L)'
;MKKIILFLGVFYVGLVSAQGIEADINAIIEKAKTGNANAQKTLGSYYYLGSNGVEQSYSKAAYWLERAAEQGDSDAQYNIGVCYYEG
;
A
#
# COMPACT_ATOMS: atom_id res chain seq x y z
N MET A 1 -14.54 17.28 36.92
CA MET A 1 -13.63 16.15 36.58
C MET A 1 -14.27 15.31 35.48
N LYS A 2 -13.93 15.54 34.19
CA LYS A 2 -14.28 14.70 33.00
C LYS A 2 -13.83 15.40 31.69
N LYS A 3 -12.53 15.71 31.50
CA LYS A 3 -11.97 16.17 30.19
C LYS A 3 -10.45 15.89 30.04
N ILE A 4 -9.93 14.74 30.51
CA ILE A 4 -8.47 14.44 30.43
C ILE A 4 -8.12 13.13 29.69
N ILE A 5 -9.07 12.26 29.33
CA ILE A 5 -8.72 10.90 28.85
C ILE A 5 -8.66 10.75 27.31
N LEU A 6 -8.97 11.77 26.51
CA LEU A 6 -9.10 11.60 25.04
C LEU A 6 -7.84 11.90 24.20
N PHE A 7 -6.70 12.26 24.80
CA PHE A 7 -5.48 12.59 24.02
C PHE A 7 -4.37 11.52 24.04
N LEU A 8 -4.50 10.44 24.81
CA LEU A 8 -3.47 9.39 24.88
C LEU A 8 -3.54 8.37 23.73
N GLY A 9 -4.69 8.24 23.06
CA GLY A 9 -4.87 7.29 21.95
C GLY A 9 -4.09 7.66 20.69
N VAL A 10 -3.88 8.95 20.42
CA VAL A 10 -3.15 9.43 19.24
C VAL A 10 -1.64 9.44 19.48
N PHE A 11 -1.20 9.56 20.74
CA PHE A 11 0.22 9.59 21.08
C PHE A 11 0.87 8.20 21.06
N TYR A 12 0.10 7.13 21.28
CA TYR A 12 0.63 5.76 21.25
C TYR A 12 1.00 5.29 19.83
N VAL A 13 0.33 5.80 18.80
CA VAL A 13 0.65 5.51 17.39
C VAL A 13 2.02 6.11 17.01
N GLY A 14 2.45 7.19 17.66
CA GLY A 14 3.75 7.81 17.40
C GLY A 14 4.96 7.05 17.94
N LEU A 15 4.78 6.20 18.96
CA LEU A 15 5.89 5.51 19.64
C LEU A 15 6.30 4.19 18.96
N VAL A 16 5.46 3.66 18.07
CA VAL A 16 5.76 2.46 17.25
C VAL A 16 6.56 2.82 15.98
N SER A 17 6.98 4.07 15.81
CA SER A 17 7.92 4.47 14.74
C SER A 17 9.36 3.95 14.94
N ALA A 18 9.63 3.19 16.01
CA ALA A 18 10.96 2.73 16.41
C ALA A 18 11.41 1.39 15.78
N GLN A 19 10.62 0.75 14.91
CA GLN A 19 11.09 -0.38 14.11
C GLN A 19 10.85 -0.14 12.61
N GLY A 20 11.79 0.55 11.97
CA GLY A 20 12.10 0.42 10.54
C GLY A 20 11.05 0.92 9.54
N ILE A 21 11.05 2.23 9.29
CA ILE A 21 10.59 2.89 8.05
C ILE A 21 9.36 2.22 7.41
N GLU A 22 8.17 2.42 7.99
CA GLU A 22 6.96 2.38 7.18
C GLU A 22 7.08 3.53 6.17
N ALA A 23 7.42 3.20 4.92
CA ALA A 23 7.43 4.19 3.86
C ALA A 23 6.03 4.82 3.78
N ASP A 24 5.97 6.15 3.96
CA ASP A 24 4.74 6.92 3.82
C ASP A 24 4.04 6.51 2.51
N ILE A 25 2.83 5.97 2.63
CA ILE A 25 2.04 5.50 1.50
C ILE A 25 1.88 6.59 0.44
N ASN A 26 1.86 7.87 0.85
CA ASN A 26 1.80 8.99 -0.06
C ASN A 26 3.04 9.07 -0.95
N ALA A 27 4.24 8.84 -0.39
CA ALA A 27 5.47 8.83 -1.18
C ALA A 27 5.50 7.68 -2.19
N ILE A 28 4.92 6.53 -1.85
CA ILE A 28 4.77 5.40 -2.78
C ILE A 28 3.77 5.74 -3.89
N ILE A 29 2.64 6.34 -3.54
CA ILE A 29 1.63 6.79 -4.50
C ILE A 29 2.24 7.79 -5.50
N GLU A 30 2.99 8.78 -5.03
CA GLU A 30 3.62 9.76 -5.91
C GLU A 30 4.64 9.10 -6.85
N LYS A 31 5.47 8.16 -6.34
CA LYS A 31 6.39 7.39 -7.19
C LYS A 31 5.65 6.49 -8.19
N ALA A 32 4.56 5.86 -7.78
CA ALA A 32 3.77 5.00 -8.66
C ALA A 32 3.11 5.81 -9.80
N LYS A 33 2.64 7.03 -9.49
CA LYS A 33 2.09 7.98 -10.47
C LYS A 33 3.14 8.45 -11.48
N THR A 34 4.38 8.67 -11.05
CA THR A 34 5.49 9.05 -11.94
C THR A 34 6.05 7.89 -12.78
N GLY A 35 5.44 6.70 -12.68
CA GLY A 35 5.78 5.56 -13.52
C GLY A 35 6.77 4.59 -12.89
N ASN A 36 7.20 4.77 -11.63
CA ASN A 36 8.17 3.86 -11.03
C ASN A 36 7.57 2.45 -10.86
N ALA A 37 8.05 1.47 -11.64
CA ALA A 37 7.54 0.10 -11.64
C ALA A 37 7.54 -0.56 -10.25
N ASN A 38 8.62 -0.39 -9.47
CA ASN A 38 8.70 -0.96 -8.12
C ASN A 38 7.67 -0.36 -7.16
N ALA A 39 7.41 0.95 -7.26
CA ALA A 39 6.38 1.61 -6.46
C ALA A 39 4.98 1.17 -6.89
N GLN A 40 4.75 0.97 -8.19
CA GLN A 40 3.49 0.44 -8.71
C GLN A 40 3.25 -0.99 -8.21
N LYS A 41 4.25 -1.88 -8.28
CA LYS A 41 4.14 -3.23 -7.71
C LYS A 41 3.84 -3.19 -6.22
N THR A 42 4.60 -2.39 -5.46
CA THR A 42 4.41 -2.25 -4.00
C THR A 42 3.00 -1.74 -3.66
N LEU A 43 2.53 -0.72 -4.36
CA LEU A 43 1.19 -0.17 -4.16
C LEU A 43 0.10 -1.20 -4.51
N GLY A 44 0.31 -1.97 -5.58
CA GLY A 44 -0.53 -3.11 -5.93
C GLY A 44 -0.63 -4.13 -4.80
N SER A 45 0.51 -4.52 -4.20
CA SER A 45 0.55 -5.43 -3.05
C SER A 45 -0.18 -4.88 -1.82
N TYR A 46 -0.10 -3.58 -1.56
CA TYR A 46 -0.83 -2.97 -0.45
C TYR A 46 -2.35 -3.00 -0.67
N TYR A 47 -2.82 -2.73 -1.88
CA TYR A 47 -4.24 -2.91 -2.21
C TYR A 47 -4.65 -4.38 -2.19
N TYR A 48 -3.78 -5.31 -2.54
CA TYR A 48 -4.08 -6.75 -2.47
C TYR A 48 -4.27 -7.22 -1.03
N LEU A 49 -3.43 -6.72 -0.10
CA LEU A 49 -3.47 -7.11 1.32
C LEU A 49 -4.39 -6.24 2.18
N GLY A 50 -4.75 -5.04 1.72
CA GLY A 50 -5.40 -4.03 2.56
C GLY A 50 -4.49 -3.53 3.68
N SER A 51 -3.25 -3.18 3.36
CA SER A 51 -2.21 -2.77 4.33
C SER A 51 -1.72 -1.34 4.11
N ASN A 52 -0.86 -0.81 5.00
CA ASN A 52 -0.27 0.53 4.88
C ASN A 52 -1.30 1.68 4.73
N GLY A 53 -2.48 1.53 5.32
CA GLY A 53 -3.52 2.56 5.33
C GLY A 53 -4.39 2.60 4.07
N VAL A 54 -4.34 1.59 3.20
CA VAL A 54 -5.33 1.40 2.13
C VAL A 54 -6.23 0.21 2.42
N GLU A 55 -7.50 0.31 2.03
CA GLU A 55 -8.42 -0.83 2.09
C GLU A 55 -8.10 -1.85 0.99
N GLN A 56 -8.38 -3.13 1.27
CA GLN A 56 -8.21 -4.19 0.30
C GLN A 56 -9.09 -3.92 -0.94
N SER A 57 -8.49 -4.07 -2.12
CA SER A 57 -9.20 -3.94 -3.39
C SER A 57 -8.40 -4.64 -4.49
N TYR A 58 -8.85 -5.83 -4.90
CA TYR A 58 -8.22 -6.59 -5.98
C TYR A 58 -8.23 -5.83 -7.31
N SER A 59 -9.27 -5.04 -7.58
CA SER A 59 -9.35 -4.20 -8.78
C SER A 59 -8.29 -3.09 -8.78
N LYS A 60 -8.09 -2.40 -7.66
CA LYS A 60 -7.01 -1.40 -7.54
C LYS A 60 -5.62 -2.05 -7.53
N ALA A 61 -5.50 -3.24 -6.94
CA ALA A 61 -4.26 -4.01 -6.97
C ALA A 61 -3.87 -4.36 -8.42
N ALA A 62 -4.80 -4.96 -9.18
CA ALA A 62 -4.60 -5.30 -10.59
C ALA A 62 -4.22 -4.07 -11.41
N TYR A 63 -4.90 -2.94 -11.24
CA TYR A 63 -4.58 -1.68 -11.94
C TYR A 63 -3.12 -1.25 -11.78
N TRP A 64 -2.58 -1.28 -10.56
CA TRP A 64 -1.18 -0.89 -10.33
C TRP A 64 -0.20 -1.95 -10.81
N LEU A 65 -0.56 -3.23 -10.68
CA LEU A 65 0.27 -4.34 -11.15
C LEU A 65 0.34 -4.37 -12.69
N GLU A 66 -0.74 -4.05 -13.41
CA GLU A 66 -0.75 -3.93 -14.88
C GLU A 66 0.29 -2.91 -15.35
N ARG A 67 0.38 -1.74 -14.71
CA ARG A 67 1.35 -0.70 -15.04
C ARG A 67 2.80 -1.13 -14.76
N ALA A 68 3.02 -1.92 -13.72
CA ALA A 68 4.32 -2.52 -13.45
C ALA A 68 4.67 -3.60 -14.48
N ALA A 69 3.69 -4.42 -14.87
CA ALA A 69 3.82 -5.46 -15.88
C ALA A 69 4.10 -4.90 -17.28
N GLU A 70 3.49 -3.76 -17.65
CA GLU A 70 3.76 -3.03 -18.90
C GLU A 70 5.23 -2.60 -19.01
N GLN A 71 5.93 -2.47 -17.88
CA GLN A 71 7.35 -2.14 -17.79
C GLN A 71 8.24 -3.38 -17.68
N GLY A 72 7.67 -4.58 -17.84
CA GLY A 72 8.40 -5.85 -17.82
C GLY A 72 8.55 -6.49 -16.44
N ASP A 73 7.83 -6.02 -15.40
CA ASP A 73 7.80 -6.72 -14.11
C ASP A 73 6.97 -8.02 -14.24
N SER A 74 7.67 -9.15 -14.38
CA SER A 74 7.06 -10.47 -14.52
C SER A 74 6.31 -10.93 -13.26
N ASP A 75 6.74 -10.49 -12.07
CA ASP A 75 6.03 -10.83 -10.83
C ASP A 75 4.68 -10.11 -10.79
N ALA A 76 4.63 -8.89 -11.31
CA ALA A 76 3.39 -8.14 -11.42
C ALA A 76 2.39 -8.86 -12.34
N GLN A 77 2.84 -9.45 -13.46
CA GLN A 77 1.98 -10.25 -14.33
C GLN A 77 1.36 -11.45 -13.61
N TYR A 78 2.17 -12.18 -12.83
CA TYR A 78 1.66 -13.29 -12.01
C TYR A 78 0.62 -12.80 -11.00
N ASN A 79 0.92 -11.71 -10.28
CA ASN A 79 0.04 -11.16 -9.25
C ASN A 79 -1.29 -10.62 -9.80
N ILE A 80 -1.34 -10.16 -11.06
CA ILE A 80 -2.61 -9.81 -11.73
C ILE A 80 -3.52 -11.03 -11.83
N GLY A 81 -2.96 -12.18 -12.22
CA GLY A 81 -3.71 -13.44 -12.27
C GLY A 81 -4.27 -13.83 -10.90
N VAL A 82 -3.49 -13.62 -9.84
CA VAL A 82 -3.95 -13.84 -8.46
C VAL A 82 -5.07 -12.87 -8.09
N CYS A 83 -4.96 -11.58 -8.44
CA CYS A 83 -6.01 -10.60 -8.17
C CYS A 83 -7.36 -10.98 -8.82
N TYR A 84 -7.34 -11.51 -10.05
CA TYR A 84 -8.56 -11.98 -10.72
C TYR A 84 -9.08 -13.33 -10.22
N TYR A 85 -8.23 -14.13 -9.57
CA TYR A 85 -8.65 -15.39 -8.97
C TYR A 85 -9.35 -15.17 -7.61
N GLU A 86 -8.84 -14.23 -6.81
CA GLU A 86 -9.32 -13.96 -5.45
C GLU A 86 -10.52 -12.98 -5.38
N GLY A 87 -10.75 -12.19 -6.44
CA GLY A 87 -11.80 -11.15 -6.50
C GLY A 87 -12.96 -11.50 -7.41
#